data_AF-A0A398CTS7-F1
#
_entry.id   AF-A0A398CTS7-F1
#
_cell.length_a   1.000
_cell.length_b   1.000
_cell.length_c   1.000
_cell.angle_alpha   90.00
_cell.angle_beta   90.00
_cell.angle_gamma   90.00
#
_symmetry.space_group_name_H-M   'P 1'
#
loop_
_entity.id
_entity.type
_entity.pdbx_description
1 polymer ?
#
loop_
_entity_poly.entity_id
_entity_poly.type
_entity_poly.pdbx_seq_one_letter_code
_entity_poly.pdbx_strand_id
1 'polypeptide(L)'
;MSNIHGSSFRYPEVWRPADPAEAWQWKRRFGAEAAFAAGATWLRTQWEAGSLPMPSYLIDLSAVKELTGIKVKHNRLTIGALTSLAQVRSSAEVLANAPALTAAAAAIAAHSIRQLRR
;
A
#
# COMPACT_ATOMS: atom_id res chain seq x y z
N MET A 1 -21.23 -14.78 38.50
CA MET A 1 -20.30 -13.64 38.66
C MET A 1 -19.16 -13.82 37.68
N SER A 2 -18.91 -12.78 36.88
CA SER A 2 -17.74 -12.49 36.04
C SER A 2 -17.46 -13.37 34.80
N ASN A 3 -18.09 -12.94 33.70
CA ASN A 3 -17.55 -13.05 32.34
C ASN A 3 -16.52 -11.93 32.12
N ILE A 4 -15.30 -12.25 31.70
CA ILE A 4 -14.47 -11.38 30.86
C ILE A 4 -13.44 -12.26 30.12
N HIS A 5 -13.79 -12.67 28.90
CA HIS A 5 -12.81 -13.15 27.93
C HIS A 5 -11.98 -11.93 27.49
N GLY A 6 -10.75 -11.83 28.00
CA GLY A 6 -9.78 -10.88 27.46
C GLY A 6 -9.46 -11.26 26.02
N SER A 7 -10.04 -10.55 25.06
CA SER A 7 -9.61 -10.60 23.67
C SER A 7 -8.17 -10.10 23.61
N SER A 8 -7.20 -11.02 23.55
CA SER A 8 -5.79 -10.68 23.36
C SER A 8 -5.65 -10.07 21.96
N PHE A 9 -5.64 -8.73 21.88
CA PHE A 9 -5.27 -8.01 20.67
C PHE A 9 -3.83 -8.39 20.33
N ARG A 10 -3.65 -9.21 19.29
CA ARG A 10 -2.34 -9.58 18.79
C ARG A 10 -2.03 -8.70 17.59
N TYR A 11 -1.02 -7.84 17.71
CA TYR A 11 -0.54 -7.05 16.59
C TYR A 11 0.16 -7.96 15.57
N PRO A 12 0.04 -7.67 14.26
CA PRO A 12 0.71 -8.44 13.22
C PRO A 12 2.23 -8.36 13.36
N GLU A 13 2.90 -9.47 13.07
CA GLU A 13 4.35 -9.46 12.87
C GLU A 13 4.67 -8.82 11.52
N VAL A 14 5.63 -7.88 11.49
CA VAL A 14 5.98 -7.12 10.29
C VAL A 14 7.22 -7.70 9.63
N TRP A 15 7.08 -8.07 8.37
CA TRP A 15 8.12 -8.63 7.51
C TRP A 15 8.46 -7.65 6.39
N ARG A 16 9.76 -7.38 6.18
CA ARG A 16 10.24 -6.40 5.19
C ARG A 16 11.11 -7.07 4.13
N PRO A 17 10.55 -7.37 2.94
CA PRO A 17 11.29 -8.06 1.90
C PRO A 17 12.26 -7.11 1.21
N ALA A 18 13.38 -7.65 0.73
CA ALA A 18 14.37 -6.93 -0.06
C ALA A 18 13.87 -6.65 -1.49
N ASP A 19 13.06 -7.57 -2.05
CA ASP A 19 12.55 -7.51 -3.41
C ASP A 19 11.12 -8.11 -3.55
N PRO A 20 10.44 -7.95 -4.69
CA PRO A 20 9.10 -8.53 -4.87
C PRO A 20 9.07 -10.06 -4.89
N ALA A 21 10.16 -10.73 -5.26
CA ALA A 21 10.20 -12.18 -5.29
C ALA A 21 10.15 -12.75 -3.87
N GLU A 22 10.87 -12.14 -2.93
CA GLU A 22 10.81 -12.46 -1.51
C GLU A 22 9.44 -12.12 -0.91
N ALA A 23 8.88 -10.94 -1.24
CA ALA A 23 7.53 -10.56 -0.82
C ALA A 23 6.49 -11.62 -1.25
N TRP A 24 6.61 -12.09 -2.50
CA TRP A 24 5.73 -13.11 -3.06
C TRP A 24 5.93 -14.48 -2.40
N GLN A 25 7.18 -14.87 -2.10
CA GLN A 25 7.47 -16.10 -1.37
C GLN A 25 6.80 -16.12 0.00
N TRP A 26 6.89 -15.03 0.77
CA TRP A 26 6.23 -14.93 2.07
C TRP A 26 4.72 -14.92 1.96
N LYS A 27 4.15 -14.23 0.96
CA LYS A 27 2.71 -14.27 0.73
C LYS A 27 2.22 -15.69 0.44
N ARG A 28 2.97 -16.49 -0.33
CA ARG A 28 2.64 -17.91 -0.54
C ARG A 28 2.78 -18.74 0.74
N ARG A 29 3.82 -18.48 1.54
CA ARG A 29 4.08 -19.20 2.78
C ARG A 29 3.00 -18.98 3.84
N PHE A 30 2.62 -17.72 4.07
CA PHE A 30 1.66 -17.34 5.11
C PHE A 30 0.20 -17.34 4.63
N GLY A 31 -0.02 -17.36 3.32
CA GLY A 31 -1.34 -17.52 2.73
C GLY A 31 -2.32 -16.42 3.14
N ALA A 32 -3.49 -16.81 3.63
CA ALA A 32 -4.56 -15.91 4.04
C ALA A 32 -4.22 -15.09 5.29
N GLU A 33 -3.23 -15.54 6.09
CA GLU A 33 -2.84 -14.87 7.33
C GLU A 33 -1.90 -13.68 7.11
N ALA A 34 -1.44 -13.44 5.87
CA ALA A 34 -0.60 -12.31 5.53
C ALA A 34 -1.31 -11.28 4.65
N ALA A 35 -1.07 -10.01 4.88
CA ALA A 35 -1.46 -8.93 3.96
C ALA A 35 -0.24 -8.13 3.51
N PHE A 36 -0.23 -7.71 2.24
CA PHE A 36 0.76 -6.73 1.77
C PHE A 36 0.41 -5.35 2.31
N ALA A 37 1.40 -4.67 2.86
CA ALA A 37 1.29 -3.31 3.36
C ALA A 37 2.13 -2.36 2.50
N ALA A 38 1.46 -1.38 1.91
CA ALA A 38 2.08 -0.18 1.36
C ALA A 38 1.98 0.95 2.42
N GLY A 39 1.17 1.99 2.16
CA GLY A 39 0.89 3.04 3.15
C GLY A 39 -0.03 2.63 4.31
N ALA A 40 -0.59 1.42 4.28
CA ALA A 40 -1.47 0.80 5.29
C ALA A 40 -2.73 1.59 5.71
N THR A 41 -2.97 2.81 5.22
CA THR A 41 -4.12 3.65 5.59
C THR A 41 -5.44 2.94 5.32
N TRP A 42 -5.61 2.36 4.13
CA TRP A 42 -6.83 1.64 3.79
C TRP A 42 -7.02 0.36 4.62
N LEU A 43 -5.94 -0.39 4.87
CA LEU A 43 -5.99 -1.57 5.74
C LEU A 43 -6.46 -1.19 7.15
N ARG A 44 -5.92 -0.10 7.70
CA ARG A 44 -6.32 0.42 9.00
C ARG A 44 -7.80 0.79 9.04
N THR A 45 -8.31 1.50 8.04
CA THR A 45 -9.74 1.84 7.94
C THR A 45 -10.62 0.59 7.91
N GLN A 46 -10.22 -0.44 7.16
CA GLN A 46 -10.98 -1.70 7.07
C GLN A 46 -10.98 -2.47 8.41
N TRP A 47 -9.86 -2.47 9.14
CA TRP A 47 -9.78 -3.09 10.47
C TRP A 47 -10.61 -2.34 11.51
N GLU A 48 -10.52 -1.00 11.53
CA GLU A 48 -11.32 -0.16 12.44
C GLU A 48 -12.82 -0.28 12.15
N ALA A 49 -13.20 -0.46 10.88
CA ALA A 49 -14.58 -0.71 10.47
C ALA A 49 -15.04 -2.17 10.67
N GLY A 50 -14.15 -3.10 11.08
CA GLY A 50 -14.45 -4.52 11.24
C GLY A 50 -14.77 -5.27 9.94
N SER A 51 -14.54 -4.66 8.78
CA SER A 51 -14.84 -5.23 7.46
C SER A 51 -13.72 -6.12 6.92
N LEU A 52 -12.53 -6.06 7.54
CA LEU A 52 -11.42 -6.96 7.29
C LEU A 52 -10.87 -7.42 8.65
N PRO A 53 -10.62 -8.73 8.87
CA PRO A 53 -9.91 -9.17 10.06
C PRO A 53 -8.45 -8.72 10.00
N MET A 54 -7.86 -8.46 11.16
CA MET A 54 -6.44 -8.14 11.26
C MET A 54 -5.60 -9.41 10.98
N PRO A 55 -4.61 -9.35 10.06
CA PRO A 55 -3.80 -10.51 9.71
C PRO A 55 -2.80 -10.85 10.83
N SER A 56 -2.28 -12.08 10.85
CA SER A 56 -1.15 -12.48 11.70
C SER A 56 0.16 -11.84 11.23
N TYR A 57 0.30 -11.63 9.91
CA TYR A 57 1.52 -11.15 9.28
C TYR A 57 1.26 -9.94 8.37
N LEU A 58 2.11 -8.93 8.44
CA LEU A 58 2.15 -7.83 7.47
C LEU A 58 3.45 -7.88 6.68
N ILE A 59 3.34 -7.89 5.35
CA ILE A 59 4.48 -7.81 4.45
C ILE A 59 4.61 -6.35 4.01
N ASP A 60 5.47 -5.59 4.68
CA ASP A 60 5.74 -4.17 4.45
C ASP A 60 6.62 -3.99 3.21
N LEU A 61 6.00 -3.54 2.11
CA LEU A 61 6.65 -3.35 0.82
C LEU A 61 7.48 -2.05 0.74
N SER A 62 7.48 -1.19 1.77
CA SER A 62 8.12 0.13 1.70
C SER A 62 9.63 0.09 1.41
N ALA A 63 10.30 -1.03 1.72
CA ALA A 63 11.71 -1.25 1.44
C ALA A 63 11.98 -1.61 -0.04
N VAL A 64 10.97 -2.03 -0.79
CA VAL A 64 11.11 -2.54 -2.16
C VAL A 64 11.11 -1.39 -3.17
N LYS A 65 12.31 -0.82 -3.39
CA LYS A 65 12.51 0.40 -4.20
C LYS A 65 12.00 0.27 -5.64
N GLU A 66 12.06 -0.92 -6.23
CA GLU A 66 11.61 -1.14 -7.61
C GLU A 66 10.09 -1.00 -7.80
N LEU A 67 9.32 -1.08 -6.72
CA LEU A 67 7.88 -0.79 -6.75
C LEU A 67 7.57 0.70 -6.72
N THR A 68 8.57 1.58 -6.74
CA THR A 68 8.40 3.04 -6.78
C THR A 68 8.96 3.62 -8.08
N GLY A 69 8.32 4.67 -8.57
CA GLY A 69 8.83 5.48 -9.67
C GLY A 69 7.97 5.41 -10.93
N ILE A 70 8.33 6.26 -11.88
CA ILE A 70 7.60 6.47 -13.13
C ILE A 70 8.62 6.33 -14.25
N LYS A 71 8.30 5.52 -15.26
CA LYS A 71 9.18 5.28 -16.42
C LYS A 71 8.37 5.30 -17.70
N VAL A 72 8.91 5.94 -18.73
CA VAL A 72 8.36 5.89 -20.09
C VAL A 72 9.38 5.18 -20.98
N LYS A 73 8.96 4.08 -21.61
CA LYS A 73 9.80 3.33 -22.56
C LYS A 73 8.94 2.73 -23.65
N HIS A 74 9.35 2.84 -24.91
CA HIS A 74 8.64 2.28 -26.07
C HIS A 74 7.14 2.63 -26.08
N ASN A 75 6.81 3.91 -25.88
CA ASN A 75 5.42 4.39 -25.82
C ASN A 75 4.57 3.76 -24.69
N ARG A 76 5.22 3.23 -23.64
CA ARG A 76 4.55 2.68 -22.46
C ARG A 76 4.94 3.42 -21.20
N LEU A 77 3.95 4.00 -20.53
CA LEU A 77 4.07 4.53 -19.18
C LEU A 77 3.97 3.39 -18.16
N THR A 78 4.98 3.25 -17.32
CA THR A 78 5.01 2.29 -16.20
C THR A 78 5.09 3.06 -14.90
N ILE A 79 4.17 2.79 -13.98
CA ILE A 79 4.10 3.42 -12.65
C ILE A 79 4.24 2.31 -11.61
N GLY A 80 5.23 2.43 -10.74
CA GLY A 80 5.42 1.50 -9.63
C GLY A 80 4.25 1.57 -8.64
N ALA A 81 3.82 0.43 -8.10
CA ALA A 81 2.65 0.32 -7.21
C ALA A 81 2.74 1.15 -5.91
N LEU A 82 3.95 1.48 -5.46
CA LEU A 82 4.22 2.34 -4.29
C LEU A 82 4.45 3.81 -4.67
N THR A 83 4.32 4.18 -5.93
CA THR A 83 4.37 5.59 -6.36
C THR A 83 3.18 6.32 -5.77
N SER A 84 3.45 7.36 -4.96
CA SER A 84 2.37 8.12 -4.32
C SER A 84 1.54 8.91 -5.33
N LEU A 85 0.26 9.13 -5.03
CA LEU A 85 -0.61 9.98 -5.85
C LEU A 85 -0.05 11.41 -6.00
N ALA A 86 0.70 11.91 -5.02
CA ALA A 86 1.39 13.19 -5.11
C ALA A 86 2.45 13.20 -6.22
N GLN A 87 3.28 12.15 -6.30
CA GLN A 87 4.29 11.99 -7.35
C GLN A 87 3.65 11.80 -8.73
N VAL A 88 2.57 11.01 -8.81
CA VAL A 88 1.80 10.83 -10.06
C VAL A 88 1.25 12.16 -10.54
N ARG A 89 0.64 12.94 -9.64
CA ARG A 89 0.05 14.25 -9.94
C ARG A 89 1.09 15.26 -10.44
N SER A 90 2.30 15.25 -9.89
CA SER A 90 3.35 16.22 -10.24
C SER A 90 4.26 15.77 -11.38
N SER A 91 4.11 14.56 -11.93
CA SER A 91 4.98 14.06 -12.99
C SER A 91 4.59 14.63 -14.35
N ALA A 92 5.56 15.27 -15.01
CA ALA A 92 5.42 15.74 -16.38
C ALA A 92 5.22 14.57 -17.35
N GLU A 93 5.88 13.44 -17.11
CA GLU A 93 5.74 12.23 -17.90
C GLU A 93 4.32 11.66 -17.83
N VAL A 94 3.71 11.62 -16.64
CA VAL A 94 2.32 11.17 -16.49
C VAL A 94 1.37 12.16 -17.16
N LEU A 95 1.56 13.46 -16.97
CA LEU A 95 0.71 14.47 -17.62
C LEU A 95 0.75 14.36 -19.15
N ALA A 96 1.95 14.17 -19.72
CA ALA A 96 2.13 14.08 -21.17
C ALA A 96 1.54 12.78 -21.76
N ASN A 97 1.62 11.65 -21.05
CA ASN A 97 1.22 10.34 -21.57
C ASN A 97 -0.18 9.88 -21.10
N ALA A 98 -0.67 10.39 -19.98
CA ALA A 98 -1.91 9.98 -19.32
C ALA A 98 -2.57 11.13 -18.54
N PRO A 99 -2.99 12.23 -19.19
CA PRO A 99 -3.51 13.42 -18.52
C PRO A 99 -4.76 13.14 -17.66
N ALA A 100 -5.61 12.18 -18.06
CA ALA A 100 -6.75 11.75 -17.27
C ALA A 100 -6.35 11.17 -15.90
N LEU A 101 -5.22 10.46 -15.83
CA LEU A 101 -4.68 9.92 -14.58
C LEU A 101 -4.18 11.03 -13.67
N THR A 102 -3.52 12.06 -14.23
CA THR A 102 -3.10 13.24 -13.47
C THR A 102 -4.30 13.97 -12.85
N ALA A 103 -5.38 14.14 -13.63
CA ALA A 103 -6.61 14.77 -13.15
C ALA A 103 -7.28 13.93 -12.03
N ALA A 104 -7.37 12.62 -12.21
CA ALA A 104 -7.91 11.71 -11.19
C ALA A 104 -7.08 11.74 -9.89
N ALA A 105 -5.75 11.70 -10.00
CA ALA A 105 -4.85 11.81 -8.86
C ALA A 105 -5.03 13.15 -8.12
N ALA A 106 -5.27 14.25 -8.85
CA ALA A 106 -5.56 15.55 -8.25
C ALA A 106 -6.90 15.56 -7.48
N ALA A 107 -7.96 14.98 -8.05
CA ALA A 107 -9.27 14.91 -7.41
C ALA A 107 -9.24 14.10 -6.10
N ILE A 108 -8.57 12.94 -6.10
CA ILE A 108 -8.44 12.08 -4.92
C ILE A 108 -7.55 12.73 -3.85
N ALA A 109 -6.41 13.29 -4.26
CA ALA A 109 -5.47 13.93 -3.34
C ALA A 109 -6.04 15.22 -2.72
N ALA A 110 -6.86 15.98 -3.45
CA ALA A 110 -7.50 17.18 -2.94
C ALA A 110 -8.54 16.89 -1.84
N HIS A 111 -9.17 15.71 -1.86
CA HIS A 111 -10.21 15.35 -0.88
C HIS A 111 -9.68 14.54 0.32
N SER A 112 -8.69 13.65 0.13
CA SER A 112 -8.41 12.58 1.11
C SER A 112 -7.00 12.55 1.72
N ILE A 113 -5.98 13.22 1.17
CA ILE A 113 -4.58 12.95 1.57
C ILE A 113 -3.82 14.25 1.91
N ARG A 114 -4.22 14.86 3.04
CA ARG A 114 -3.31 15.75 3.79
C ARG A 114 -2.20 14.86 4.37
N GLN A 115 -1.09 14.80 3.65
CA GLN A 115 0.28 14.48 4.09
C GLN A 115 0.37 14.02 5.55
N LEU A 116 0.33 12.70 5.79
CA LEU A 116 0.84 12.11 7.03
C LEU A 116 2.06 11.26 6.67
N ARG A 117 3.19 11.92 6.43
CA ARG A 117 4.52 11.33 6.53
C ARG A 117 5.19 11.98 7.73
N ARG A 118 5.42 11.20 8.79
CA ARG A 118 6.52 11.44 9.74
C ARG A 118 7.73 10.66 9.25
#